data_AF-A0A836KR53-F1
#
_entry.id   AF-A0A836KR53-F1
#
_cell.length_a   1.000
_cell.length_b   1.000
_cell.length_c   1.000
_cell.angle_alpha   90.00
_cell.angle_beta   90.00
_cell.angle_gamma   90.00
#
_symmetry.space_group_name_H-M   'P 1'
#
loop_
_entity.id
_entity.type
_entity.pdbx_description
1 polymer ?
#
loop_
_entity_poly.entity_id
_entity_poly.type
_entity_poly.pdbx_seq_one_letter_code
_entity_poly.pdbx_strand_id
1 'polypeptide(L)'
;MWRRSATQLSLGLRRTRTALAPWQSSSSTSGKEGSSSSGISSGWALPKQIAGWYPRKGGEFLANAMAGHNAFLQDTPTRFDEVHARHFSLVEALSITPLYTLTMVHYFSVFCQYPTRVEVLKPMLEELGQKSELQYRWLLIMQAKKAPVEIIAWRCGLLISQIVLFPLWLFLSSVAPQLVHATIAFSSHILHAKYDCLRASGSGAAGGRAPVVPEFVPMAVRMYAAKEAFHEAHSAALPTDFGVVIVMLLLILFLTA
;
A
#
# COMPACT_ATOMS: atom_id res chain seq x y z
N MET A 1 -22.80 -0.48 37.98
CA MET A 1 -22.19 -1.39 38.99
C MET A 1 -22.02 -2.74 38.30
N TRP A 2 -20.85 -3.19 37.86
CA TRP A 2 -19.60 -3.37 38.59
C TRP A 2 -18.35 -2.98 37.78
N ARG A 3 -17.41 -2.33 38.47
CA ARG A 3 -15.97 -2.32 38.21
C ARG A 3 -15.38 -3.66 38.64
N ARG A 4 -14.34 -4.12 37.93
CA ARG A 4 -13.12 -4.86 38.37
C ARG A 4 -12.41 -5.35 37.09
N SER A 5 -11.10 -5.29 36.85
CA SER A 5 -9.94 -4.66 37.50
C SER A 5 -8.79 -4.71 36.47
N ALA A 6 -8.07 -3.60 36.30
CA ALA A 6 -7.03 -3.38 35.28
C ALA A 6 -5.63 -3.83 35.74
N THR A 7 -5.43 -5.13 36.06
CA THR A 7 -4.14 -5.61 36.60
C THR A 7 -3.62 -6.94 36.03
N GLN A 8 -4.01 -7.34 34.81
CA GLN A 8 -3.38 -8.48 34.13
C GLN A 8 -2.74 -8.17 32.76
N LEU A 9 -2.73 -6.91 32.33
CA LEU A 9 -2.15 -6.50 31.04
C LEU A 9 -0.67 -6.04 31.11
N SER A 10 -0.03 -6.08 32.27
CA SER A 10 1.35 -5.57 32.44
C SER A 10 2.46 -6.65 32.44
N LEU A 11 2.13 -7.93 32.24
CA LEU A 11 3.12 -9.03 32.28
C LEU A 11 3.56 -9.55 30.89
N GLY A 12 2.97 -9.08 29.80
CA GLY A 12 3.35 -9.46 28.42
C GLY A 12 4.41 -8.56 27.75
N LEU A 13 4.68 -7.37 28.29
CA LEU A 13 5.48 -6.32 27.62
C LEU A 13 6.95 -6.24 28.06
N ARG A 14 7.47 -7.25 28.78
CA ARG A 14 8.84 -7.20 29.35
C ARG A 14 9.85 -8.15 28.73
N ARG A 15 9.55 -8.81 27.60
CA ARG A 15 10.43 -9.86 27.05
C ARG A 15 10.81 -9.76 25.57
N THR A 16 10.85 -8.56 25.00
CA THR A 16 11.53 -8.28 23.72
C THR A 16 12.31 -6.97 23.81
N ARG A 17 13.28 -6.93 24.73
CA ARG A 17 14.33 -5.91 24.77
C ARG A 17 15.65 -6.58 24.45
N THR A 18 15.81 -6.99 23.19
CA THR A 18 17.11 -7.28 22.59
C THR A 18 17.51 -6.07 21.74
N ALA A 19 18.72 -5.62 22.00
CA ALA A 19 19.21 -4.28 21.74
C ALA A 19 19.29 -3.93 20.25
N LEU A 20 18.72 -2.78 19.89
CA LEU A 20 19.13 -2.00 18.73
C LEU A 20 20.49 -1.35 19.07
N ALA A 21 21.56 -1.88 18.47
CA ALA A 21 22.84 -1.18 18.43
C ALA A 21 22.78 -0.11 17.32
N PRO A 22 23.32 1.10 17.53
CA PRO A 22 23.37 2.15 16.51
C PRO A 22 24.39 1.77 15.43
N TRP A 23 24.02 1.91 14.17
CA TRP A 23 24.91 1.76 13.04
C TRP A 23 25.79 3.01 12.95
N GLN A 24 27.05 2.89 13.40
CA GLN A 24 28.08 3.91 13.20
C GLN A 24 28.73 3.74 11.82
N SER A 25 28.73 4.82 11.05
CA SER A 25 29.54 5.01 9.87
C SER A 25 31.01 5.23 10.25
N SER A 26 31.90 4.37 9.74
CA SER A 26 33.34 4.68 9.70
C SER A 26 34.03 3.99 8.53
N SER A 27 34.85 4.79 7.86
CA SER A 27 35.71 4.48 6.72
C SER A 27 37.03 3.79 7.12
N SER A 28 37.63 3.11 6.13
CA SER A 28 39.06 2.80 5.93
C SER A 28 39.57 1.36 6.19
N THR A 29 39.88 0.70 5.06
CA THR A 29 41.04 -0.13 4.65
C THR A 29 41.59 -1.35 5.41
N SER A 30 41.69 -2.44 4.63
CA SER A 30 42.76 -3.47 4.52
C SER A 30 42.77 -4.69 5.47
N GLY A 31 42.97 -5.87 4.87
CA GLY A 31 43.37 -7.11 5.57
C GLY A 31 42.77 -8.39 4.96
N LYS A 32 43.63 -9.26 4.40
CA LYS A 32 43.34 -10.59 3.83
C LYS A 32 43.22 -11.67 4.92
N GLU A 33 42.86 -12.88 4.46
CA GLU A 33 42.79 -14.21 5.13
C GLU A 33 41.37 -14.59 5.58
N GLY A 34 40.81 -15.77 5.33
CA GLY A 34 41.31 -17.02 4.75
C GLY A 34 40.48 -18.18 5.34
N SER A 35 40.10 -19.14 4.49
CA SER A 35 39.59 -20.50 4.81
C SER A 35 38.15 -20.71 5.32
N SER A 36 37.32 -21.12 4.37
CA SER A 36 36.45 -22.32 4.37
C SER A 36 36.12 -23.03 5.70
N SER A 37 34.82 -23.07 6.02
CA SER A 37 34.17 -24.28 6.53
C SER A 37 32.80 -24.45 5.90
N SER A 38 32.58 -25.65 5.39
CA SER A 38 31.39 -26.19 4.76
C SER A 38 30.24 -26.30 5.75
N GLY A 39 29.14 -25.58 5.48
CA GLY A 39 27.86 -25.76 6.15
C GLY A 39 26.75 -25.85 5.12
N ILE A 40 26.40 -27.07 4.73
CA ILE A 40 25.22 -27.38 3.92
C ILE A 40 24.00 -27.08 4.80
N SER A 41 23.38 -25.92 4.63
CA SER A 41 22.01 -25.68 5.07
C SER A 41 21.15 -25.46 3.83
N SER A 42 20.43 -26.52 3.49
CA SER A 42 19.31 -26.51 2.56
C SER A 42 18.18 -25.65 3.11
N GLY A 43 18.28 -24.35 2.90
CA GLY A 43 17.14 -23.45 2.90
C GLY A 43 17.01 -22.91 1.49
N TRP A 44 15.80 -22.84 0.93
CA TRP A 44 15.51 -22.16 -0.31
C TRP A 44 15.89 -20.68 -0.20
N ALA A 45 17.18 -20.37 -0.31
CA ALA A 45 17.67 -19.01 -0.27
C ALA A 45 17.35 -18.39 -1.63
N LEU A 46 16.54 -17.34 -1.62
CA LEU A 46 16.28 -16.55 -2.83
C LEU A 46 17.64 -16.15 -3.46
N PRO A 47 17.83 -16.33 -4.77
CA PRO A 47 19.01 -15.83 -5.46
C PRO A 47 19.28 -14.37 -5.09
N LYS A 48 20.55 -14.01 -4.82
CA LYS A 48 20.92 -12.67 -4.31
C LYS A 48 20.38 -11.51 -5.17
N GLN A 49 20.19 -11.76 -6.48
CA GLN A 49 19.59 -10.82 -7.43
C GLN A 49 18.08 -10.57 -7.15
N ILE A 50 17.34 -11.62 -6.77
CA ILE A 50 15.91 -11.55 -6.44
C ILE A 50 15.73 -11.02 -5.00
N ALA A 51 16.62 -11.39 -4.07
CA ALA A 51 16.62 -10.89 -2.70
C ALA A 51 16.85 -9.37 -2.60
N GLY A 52 17.59 -8.77 -3.56
CA GLY A 52 17.74 -7.31 -3.64
C GLY A 52 16.55 -6.59 -4.28
N TRP A 53 15.65 -7.34 -4.94
CA TRP A 53 14.49 -6.80 -5.67
C TRP A 53 13.19 -6.95 -4.85
N TYR A 54 13.06 -8.05 -4.11
CA TYR A 54 11.94 -8.36 -3.24
C TYR A 54 12.20 -7.89 -1.80
N PRO A 55 11.20 -7.39 -1.05
CA PRO A 55 9.87 -6.96 -1.50
C PRO A 55 9.85 -5.49 -1.94
N ARG A 56 10.86 -4.70 -1.56
CA ARG A 56 10.85 -3.22 -1.69
C ARG A 56 10.88 -2.72 -3.14
N LYS A 57 11.89 -3.09 -3.94
CA LYS A 57 12.02 -2.57 -5.33
C LYS A 57 10.92 -3.08 -6.26
N GLY A 58 10.48 -4.32 -6.08
CA GLY A 58 9.32 -4.86 -6.79
C GLY A 58 8.04 -4.11 -6.42
N GLY A 59 7.87 -3.77 -5.14
CA GLY A 59 6.75 -2.97 -4.65
C GLY A 59 6.73 -1.58 -5.28
N GLU A 60 7.89 -0.90 -5.28
CA GLU A 60 8.10 0.38 -5.94
C GLU A 60 7.79 0.32 -7.44
N PHE A 61 8.28 -0.72 -8.14
CA PHE A 61 8.01 -0.92 -9.56
C PHE A 61 6.51 -1.04 -9.86
N LEU A 62 5.79 -1.89 -9.11
CA LEU A 62 4.36 -2.09 -9.30
C LEU A 62 3.56 -0.82 -8.98
N ALA A 63 3.91 -0.11 -7.91
CA ALA A 63 3.27 1.15 -7.56
C ALA A 63 3.51 2.23 -8.62
N ASN A 64 4.73 2.32 -9.17
CA ASN A 64 5.03 3.20 -10.29
C ASN A 64 4.28 2.82 -11.58
N ALA A 65 4.11 1.52 -11.84
CA ALA A 65 3.29 1.05 -12.95
C ALA A 65 1.82 1.45 -12.81
N MET A 66 1.24 1.32 -11.60
CA MET A 66 -0.12 1.77 -11.29
C MET A 66 -0.29 3.28 -11.37
N ALA A 67 0.71 4.03 -10.92
CA ALA A 67 0.70 5.48 -10.95
C ALA A 67 0.89 6.05 -12.37
N GLY A 68 1.30 5.23 -13.34
CA GLY A 68 1.65 5.63 -14.70
C GLY A 68 3.08 6.13 -14.78
N HIS A 69 4.01 5.22 -15.13
CA HIS A 69 5.46 5.43 -15.21
C HIS A 69 5.82 6.84 -15.74
N ASN A 70 6.58 7.61 -14.94
CA ASN A 70 7.09 8.96 -15.20
C ASN A 70 6.10 10.11 -15.39
N ALA A 71 5.02 9.98 -16.19
CA ALA A 71 4.17 11.13 -16.50
C ALA A 71 3.48 11.70 -15.25
N PHE A 72 2.97 10.85 -14.36
CA PHE A 72 2.36 11.31 -13.12
C PHE A 72 3.37 11.82 -12.10
N LEU A 73 4.55 11.21 -12.02
CA LEU A 73 5.58 11.60 -11.06
C LEU A 73 6.19 12.96 -11.43
N GLN A 74 6.47 13.17 -12.72
CA GLN A 74 7.10 14.38 -13.25
C GLN A 74 6.12 15.55 -13.36
N ASP A 75 4.83 15.29 -13.59
CA ASP A 75 3.81 16.33 -13.60
C ASP A 75 3.50 16.75 -12.15
N THR A 76 4.17 17.79 -11.69
CA THR A 76 3.93 18.39 -10.38
C THR A 76 2.86 19.46 -10.60
N PRO A 77 1.59 19.24 -10.17
CA PRO A 77 0.53 20.19 -10.44
C PRO A 77 0.87 21.55 -9.84
N THR A 78 1.27 22.50 -10.69
CA THR A 78 1.38 23.91 -10.28
C THR A 78 0.00 24.53 -10.13
N ARG A 79 -1.02 23.97 -10.82
CA ARG A 79 -2.44 24.33 -10.75
C ARG A 79 -3.31 23.06 -10.81
N PHE A 80 -4.42 23.07 -10.09
CA PHE A 80 -5.42 22.00 -10.14
C PHE A 80 -6.30 22.13 -11.38
N ASP A 81 -6.29 21.11 -12.26
CA ASP A 81 -7.15 21.03 -13.44
C ASP A 81 -7.95 19.72 -13.52
N GLU A 82 -8.72 19.56 -14.58
CA GLU A 82 -9.55 18.38 -14.83
C GLU A 82 -8.73 17.12 -15.16
N VAL A 83 -7.59 17.27 -15.82
CA VAL A 83 -6.70 16.15 -16.19
C VAL A 83 -6.10 15.54 -14.92
N HIS A 84 -5.64 16.38 -14.00
CA HIS A 84 -5.16 15.96 -12.69
C HIS A 84 -6.27 15.25 -11.91
N ALA A 85 -7.48 15.83 -11.82
CA ALA A 85 -8.60 15.19 -11.11
C ALA A 85 -8.93 13.80 -11.67
N ARG A 86 -8.90 13.64 -12.99
CA ARG A 86 -9.08 12.35 -13.67
C ARG A 86 -7.96 11.38 -13.29
N HIS A 87 -6.71 11.82 -13.32
CA HIS A 87 -5.58 10.98 -12.97
C HIS A 87 -5.57 10.56 -11.49
N PHE A 88 -5.84 11.49 -10.56
CA PHE A 88 -6.01 11.15 -9.14
C PHE A 88 -7.12 10.11 -8.96
N SER A 89 -8.26 10.27 -9.62
CA SER A 89 -9.36 9.29 -9.56
C SER A 89 -8.98 7.91 -10.11
N LEU A 90 -8.04 7.85 -11.06
CA LEU A 90 -7.54 6.60 -11.60
C LEU A 90 -6.59 5.92 -10.61
N VAL A 91 -5.60 6.65 -10.09
CA VAL A 91 -4.61 6.09 -9.16
C VAL A 91 -5.26 5.66 -7.85
N GLU A 92 -6.20 6.47 -7.33
CA GLU A 92 -7.03 6.11 -6.17
C GLU A 92 -7.77 4.79 -6.42
N ALA A 93 -8.51 4.68 -7.54
CA ALA A 93 -9.19 3.45 -7.91
C ALA A 93 -8.24 2.25 -8.05
N LEU A 94 -7.11 2.40 -8.75
CA LEU A 94 -6.15 1.32 -8.94
C LEU A 94 -5.54 0.84 -7.61
N SER A 95 -5.40 1.73 -6.63
CA SER A 95 -4.88 1.40 -5.30
C SER A 95 -5.85 0.65 -4.39
N ILE A 96 -7.15 0.63 -4.72
CA ILE A 96 -8.18 -0.06 -3.94
C ILE A 96 -8.07 -1.60 -4.09
N THR A 97 -7.86 -2.09 -5.32
CA THR A 97 -7.78 -3.55 -5.58
C THR A 97 -6.68 -4.29 -4.80
N PRO A 98 -5.41 -3.83 -4.79
CA PRO A 98 -4.36 -4.50 -4.01
C PRO A 98 -4.66 -4.47 -2.51
N LEU A 99 -5.21 -3.37 -1.99
CA LEU A 99 -5.60 -3.30 -0.58
C LEU A 99 -6.73 -4.29 -0.27
N TYR A 100 -7.78 -4.32 -1.08
CA TYR A 100 -8.93 -5.20 -0.87
C TYR A 100 -8.56 -6.69 -0.92
N THR A 101 -7.79 -7.09 -1.94
CA THR A 101 -7.33 -8.48 -2.06
C THR A 101 -6.42 -8.89 -0.90
N LEU A 102 -5.56 -7.98 -0.43
CA LEU A 102 -4.71 -8.22 0.73
C LEU A 102 -5.53 -8.33 2.02
N THR A 103 -6.59 -7.51 2.19
CA THR A 103 -7.56 -7.65 3.28
C THR A 103 -8.23 -9.03 3.27
N MET A 104 -8.66 -9.52 2.10
CA MET A 104 -9.23 -10.87 1.98
C MET A 104 -8.21 -11.94 2.40
N VAL A 105 -6.97 -11.85 1.92
CA VAL A 105 -5.90 -12.79 2.29
C VAL A 105 -5.66 -12.81 3.80
N HIS A 106 -5.55 -11.64 4.45
CA HIS A 106 -5.38 -11.58 5.90
C HIS A 106 -6.61 -12.11 6.64
N TYR A 107 -7.83 -11.87 6.14
CA TYR A 107 -9.06 -12.43 6.71
C TYR A 107 -9.04 -13.97 6.71
N PHE A 108 -8.72 -14.60 5.58
CA PHE A 108 -8.62 -16.07 5.53
C PHE A 108 -7.44 -16.60 6.35
N SER A 109 -6.34 -15.82 6.45
CA SER A 109 -5.16 -16.19 7.24
C SER A 109 -5.49 -16.34 8.72
N VAL A 110 -6.49 -15.61 9.23
CA VAL A 110 -6.98 -15.75 10.60
C VAL A 110 -7.49 -17.17 10.89
N PHE A 111 -8.09 -17.83 9.89
CA PHE A 111 -8.61 -19.20 10.00
C PHE A 111 -7.59 -20.27 9.59
N CYS A 112 -6.44 -19.86 9.06
CA CYS A 112 -5.39 -20.76 8.55
C CYS A 112 -4.19 -20.76 9.52
N GLN A 113 -3.06 -20.17 9.11
CA GLN A 113 -1.79 -20.31 9.83
C GLN A 113 -1.54 -19.20 10.85
N TYR A 114 -2.19 -18.03 10.70
CA TYR A 114 -1.86 -16.83 11.47
C TYR A 114 -3.10 -16.11 12.03
N PRO A 115 -3.69 -16.60 13.15
CA PRO A 115 -4.84 -15.94 13.79
C PRO A 115 -4.56 -14.50 14.25
N THR A 116 -3.31 -14.16 14.54
CA THR A 116 -2.88 -12.80 14.92
C THR A 116 -3.04 -11.77 13.80
N ARG A 117 -3.31 -12.19 12.55
CA ARG A 117 -3.59 -11.28 11.42
C ARG A 117 -4.83 -10.41 11.62
N VAL A 118 -5.67 -10.73 12.60
CA VAL A 118 -6.78 -9.86 13.03
C VAL A 118 -6.30 -8.44 13.39
N GLU A 119 -5.08 -8.29 13.92
CA GLU A 119 -4.51 -7.00 14.31
C GLU A 119 -4.20 -6.11 13.09
N VAL A 120 -3.87 -6.72 11.95
CA VAL A 120 -3.58 -6.04 10.68
C VAL A 120 -4.87 -5.80 9.89
N LEU A 121 -5.85 -6.70 10.02
CA LEU A 121 -7.09 -6.69 9.25
C LEU A 121 -7.94 -5.43 9.51
N LYS A 122 -8.12 -5.05 10.77
CA LYS A 122 -8.96 -3.89 11.12
C LYS A 122 -8.42 -2.57 10.53
N PRO A 123 -7.13 -2.20 10.72
CA PRO A 123 -6.57 -0.99 10.08
C PRO A 123 -6.68 -0.96 8.55
N MET A 124 -6.65 -2.13 7.90
CA MET A 124 -6.80 -2.23 6.45
C MET A 124 -8.24 -2.05 5.99
N LEU A 125 -9.23 -2.58 6.72
CA LEU A 125 -10.65 -2.33 6.44
C LEU A 125 -10.99 -0.84 6.62
N GLU A 126 -10.42 -0.19 7.63
CA GLU A 126 -10.54 1.25 7.84
C GLU A 126 -9.93 2.04 6.66
N GLU A 127 -8.75 1.65 6.20
CA GLU A 127 -8.13 2.26 5.01
C GLU A 127 -8.98 2.09 3.75
N LEU A 128 -9.55 0.89 3.55
CA LEU A 128 -10.40 0.61 2.40
C LEU A 128 -11.65 1.50 2.39
N GLY A 129 -12.25 1.73 3.57
CA GLY A 129 -13.34 2.68 3.74
C GLY A 129 -12.93 4.10 3.38
N GLN A 130 -11.77 4.56 3.87
CA GLN A 130 -11.26 5.90 3.59
C GLN A 130 -10.93 6.10 2.10
N LYS A 131 -10.27 5.13 1.45
CA LYS A 131 -9.99 5.17 0.01
C LYS A 131 -11.27 5.17 -0.83
N SER A 132 -12.29 4.41 -0.41
CA SER A 132 -13.60 4.42 -1.08
C SER A 132 -14.28 5.79 -0.97
N GLU A 133 -14.17 6.47 0.18
CA GLU A 133 -14.65 7.84 0.34
C GLU A 133 -13.88 8.80 -0.58
N LEU A 134 -12.55 8.74 -0.64
CA LEU A 134 -11.74 9.58 -1.54
C LEU A 134 -12.14 9.36 -3.00
N GLN A 135 -12.32 8.10 -3.42
CA GLN A 135 -12.77 7.78 -4.77
C GLN A 135 -14.15 8.38 -5.06
N TYR A 136 -15.08 8.29 -4.11
CA TYR A 136 -16.39 8.92 -4.22
C TYR A 136 -16.28 10.45 -4.41
N ARG A 137 -15.45 11.12 -3.60
CA ARG A 137 -15.23 12.58 -3.71
C ARG A 137 -14.64 12.97 -5.08
N TRP A 138 -13.70 12.18 -5.61
CA TRP A 138 -13.15 12.41 -6.96
C TRP A 138 -14.20 12.22 -8.06
N LEU A 139 -15.04 11.19 -7.95
CA LEU A 139 -16.13 10.96 -8.89
C LEU A 139 -17.15 12.11 -8.86
N LEU A 140 -17.43 12.71 -7.70
CA LEU A 140 -18.29 13.89 -7.59
C LEU A 140 -17.67 15.13 -8.28
N ILE A 141 -16.37 15.37 -8.11
CA ILE A 141 -15.68 16.49 -8.79
C ILE A 141 -15.77 16.33 -10.31
N MET A 142 -15.53 15.12 -10.83
CA MET A 142 -15.66 14.87 -12.26
C MET A 142 -17.11 15.00 -12.72
N GLN A 143 -18.07 14.56 -11.90
CA GLN A 143 -19.49 14.67 -12.20
C GLN A 143 -19.94 16.13 -12.35
N ALA A 144 -19.37 17.04 -11.55
CA ALA A 144 -19.67 18.46 -11.63
C ALA A 144 -19.06 19.16 -12.87
N LYS A 145 -18.05 18.57 -13.51
CA LYS A 145 -17.26 19.20 -14.58
C LYS A 145 -17.50 18.62 -15.98
N LYS A 146 -17.92 17.36 -16.07
CA LYS A 146 -18.01 16.61 -17.34
C LYS A 146 -19.45 16.36 -17.80
N ALA A 147 -19.60 16.08 -19.09
CA ALA A 147 -20.87 15.60 -19.63
C ALA A 147 -21.25 14.22 -19.04
N PRO A 148 -22.54 13.92 -18.82
CA PRO A 148 -22.99 12.66 -18.21
C PRO A 148 -22.45 11.40 -18.87
N VAL A 149 -22.37 11.38 -20.20
CA VAL A 149 -21.87 10.23 -20.98
C VAL A 149 -20.39 9.96 -20.69
N GLU A 150 -19.56 10.99 -20.58
CA GLU A 150 -18.14 10.83 -20.27
C GLU A 150 -17.92 10.27 -18.87
N ILE A 151 -18.74 10.70 -17.90
CA ILE A 151 -18.65 10.23 -16.50
C ILE A 151 -19.04 8.77 -16.42
N ILE A 152 -20.09 8.36 -17.14
CA ILE A 152 -20.50 6.94 -17.21
C ILE A 152 -19.38 6.11 -17.83
N ALA A 153 -18.85 6.53 -18.99
CA ALA A 153 -17.75 5.85 -19.64
C ALA A 153 -16.52 5.74 -18.72
N TRP A 154 -16.19 6.79 -17.98
CA TRP A 154 -15.10 6.77 -17.00
C TRP A 154 -15.35 5.78 -15.86
N ARG A 155 -16.54 5.78 -15.26
CA ARG A 155 -16.93 4.81 -14.21
C ARG A 155 -16.87 3.37 -14.72
N CYS A 156 -17.36 3.11 -15.93
CA CYS A 156 -17.24 1.81 -16.57
C CYS A 156 -15.77 1.41 -16.77
N GLY A 157 -14.92 2.32 -17.25
CA GLY A 157 -13.49 2.08 -17.40
C GLY A 157 -12.79 1.73 -16.08
N LEU A 158 -13.11 2.47 -15.00
CA LEU A 158 -12.60 2.16 -13.66
C LEU A 158 -13.10 0.80 -13.16
N LEU A 159 -14.39 0.49 -13.34
CA LEU A 159 -14.94 -0.80 -12.93
C LEU A 159 -14.30 -1.97 -13.70
N ILE A 160 -14.13 -1.83 -15.01
CA ILE A 160 -13.47 -2.84 -15.84
C ILE A 160 -12.03 -3.06 -15.37
N SER A 161 -11.29 -1.99 -15.04
CA SER A 161 -9.92 -2.15 -14.55
C SER A 161 -9.87 -2.90 -13.22
N GLN A 162 -10.83 -2.65 -12.30
CA GLN A 162 -10.95 -3.44 -11.07
C GLN A 162 -11.20 -4.92 -11.37
N ILE A 163 -12.17 -5.23 -12.23
CA ILE A 163 -12.55 -6.62 -12.57
C ILE A 163 -11.36 -7.38 -13.18
N VAL A 164 -10.65 -6.76 -14.13
CA VAL A 164 -9.53 -7.38 -14.84
C VAL A 164 -8.32 -7.57 -13.91
N LEU A 165 -8.01 -6.58 -13.07
CA LEU A 165 -6.83 -6.64 -12.20
C LEU A 165 -7.06 -7.43 -10.92
N PHE A 166 -8.31 -7.63 -10.51
CA PHE A 166 -8.66 -8.35 -9.28
C PHE A 166 -8.02 -9.74 -9.17
N PRO A 167 -8.16 -10.68 -10.14
CA PRO A 167 -7.56 -12.01 -10.01
C PRO A 167 -6.03 -11.97 -9.94
N LEU A 168 -5.39 -11.03 -10.67
CA LEU A 168 -3.94 -10.85 -10.63
C LEU A 168 -3.49 -10.39 -9.23
N TRP A 169 -4.17 -9.38 -8.66
CA TRP A 169 -3.87 -8.91 -7.31
C TRP A 169 -4.20 -9.93 -6.24
N LEU A 170 -5.28 -10.70 -6.40
CA LEU A 170 -5.65 -11.76 -5.45
C LEU A 170 -4.58 -12.85 -5.41
N PHE A 171 -4.12 -13.29 -6.58
CA PHE A 171 -3.00 -14.21 -6.68
C PHE A 171 -1.75 -13.62 -6.01
N LEU A 172 -1.36 -12.40 -6.37
CA LEU A 172 -0.15 -11.76 -5.84
C LEU A 172 -0.21 -11.54 -4.32
N SER A 173 -1.35 -11.08 -3.80
CA SER A 173 -1.61 -10.90 -2.37
C SER A 173 -1.50 -12.21 -1.61
N SER A 174 -1.92 -13.33 -2.22
CA SER A 174 -1.84 -14.64 -1.57
C SER A 174 -0.40 -15.17 -1.52
N VAL A 175 0.34 -15.12 -2.64
CA VAL A 175 1.68 -15.73 -2.74
C VAL A 175 2.78 -14.82 -2.19
N ALA A 176 2.59 -13.50 -2.29
CA ALA A 176 3.58 -12.49 -1.95
C ALA A 176 2.93 -11.29 -1.22
N PRO A 177 2.30 -11.49 -0.04
CA PRO A 177 1.66 -10.41 0.70
C PRO A 177 2.62 -9.27 1.05
N GLN A 178 3.91 -9.56 1.29
CA GLN A 178 4.92 -8.54 1.56
C GLN A 178 5.18 -7.61 0.37
N LEU A 179 5.18 -8.16 -0.85
CA LEU A 179 5.30 -7.38 -2.07
C LEU A 179 4.10 -6.43 -2.22
N VAL A 180 2.88 -6.91 -1.95
CA VAL A 180 1.67 -6.06 -2.02
C VAL A 180 1.67 -5.01 -0.92
N HIS A 181 2.11 -5.32 0.32
CA HIS A 181 2.34 -4.30 1.35
C HIS A 181 3.34 -3.24 0.87
N ALA A 182 4.47 -3.63 0.27
CA ALA A 182 5.45 -2.69 -0.28
C ALA A 182 4.86 -1.83 -1.42
N THR A 183 4.05 -2.42 -2.30
CA THR A 183 3.31 -1.68 -3.34
C THR A 183 2.36 -0.67 -2.72
N ILE A 184 1.56 -1.05 -1.73
CA ILE A 184 0.61 -0.13 -1.08
C ILE A 184 1.36 0.99 -0.34
N ALA A 185 2.45 0.67 0.37
CA ALA A 185 3.31 1.66 1.02
C ALA A 185 3.81 2.70 0.02
N PHE A 186 4.40 2.26 -1.10
CA PHE A 186 4.93 3.18 -2.09
C PHE A 186 3.83 3.94 -2.85
N SER A 187 2.69 3.31 -3.13
CA SER A 187 1.54 4.03 -3.70
C SER A 187 1.02 5.12 -2.75
N SER A 188 1.05 4.87 -1.43
CA SER A 188 0.70 5.83 -0.40
C SER A 188 1.70 6.97 -0.35
N HIS A 189 3.00 6.69 -0.46
CA HIS A 189 4.04 7.71 -0.60
C HIS A 189 3.80 8.61 -1.82
N ILE A 190 3.53 8.02 -3.00
CA ILE A 190 3.25 8.78 -4.22
C ILE A 190 2.02 9.68 -4.02
N LEU A 191 0.92 9.12 -3.50
CA LEU A 191 -0.32 9.87 -3.27
C LEU A 191 -0.10 10.97 -2.22
N HIS A 192 0.59 10.69 -1.12
CA HIS A 192 0.96 11.66 -0.11
C HIS A 192 1.68 12.87 -0.73
N ALA A 193 2.76 12.62 -1.48
CA ALA A 193 3.54 13.67 -2.13
C ALA A 193 2.65 14.52 -3.06
N LYS A 194 1.76 13.88 -3.82
CA LYS A 194 0.89 14.57 -4.78
C LYS A 194 -0.22 15.38 -4.11
N TYR A 195 -0.83 14.87 -3.05
CA TYR A 195 -1.79 15.64 -2.26
C TYR A 195 -1.13 16.78 -1.52
N ASP A 196 0.12 16.62 -1.07
CA ASP A 196 0.84 17.69 -0.38
C ASP A 196 1.20 18.82 -1.36
N CYS A 197 1.60 18.49 -2.59
CA CYS A 197 1.76 19.49 -3.65
C CYS A 197 0.46 20.26 -3.93
N LEU A 198 -0.68 19.57 -4.02
CA LEU A 198 -1.99 20.24 -4.19
C LEU A 198 -2.33 21.16 -3.02
N ARG A 199 -2.07 20.72 -1.79
CA ARG A 199 -2.26 21.52 -0.58
C ARG A 199 -1.39 22.77 -0.60
N ALA A 200 -0.11 22.63 -0.95
CA ALA A 200 0.83 23.75 -1.02
C ALA A 200 0.45 24.77 -2.11
N SER A 201 0.01 24.31 -3.29
CA SER A 201 -0.45 25.16 -4.39
C SER A 201 -1.62 26.08 -4.00
N GLY A 202 -2.57 25.58 -3.19
CA GLY A 202 -3.67 26.40 -2.66
C GLY A 202 -3.24 27.50 -1.68
N SER A 203 -2.12 27.31 -0.98
CA SER A 203 -1.63 28.25 0.03
C SER A 203 -0.71 29.36 -0.52
N GLY A 204 -0.13 29.18 -1.71
CA GLY A 204 0.87 30.09 -2.30
C GLY A 204 0.34 31.20 -3.21
N ALA A 205 -0.96 31.30 -3.43
CA ALA A 205 -1.54 32.25 -4.38
C ALA A 205 -1.73 33.67 -3.77
N ALA A 206 -0.63 34.35 -3.50
CA ALA A 206 -0.59 35.75 -3.07
C ALA A 206 -0.81 36.77 -4.23
N GLY A 207 -1.51 36.39 -5.31
CA GLY A 207 -1.52 37.14 -6.58
C GLY A 207 -2.81 37.08 -7.40
N GLY A 208 -3.98 37.02 -6.76
CA GLY A 208 -5.26 37.42 -7.40
C GLY A 208 -6.21 36.32 -7.89
N ARG A 209 -5.85 35.03 -7.88
CA ARG A 209 -6.82 33.93 -8.03
C ARG A 209 -6.25 32.63 -7.44
N ALA A 210 -6.59 32.33 -6.19
CA ALA A 210 -6.16 31.09 -5.55
C ALA A 210 -6.86 29.89 -6.19
N PRO A 211 -6.12 28.82 -6.57
CA PRO A 211 -6.74 27.58 -7.00
C PRO A 211 -7.53 26.99 -5.83
N VAL A 212 -8.82 26.71 -6.05
CA VAL A 212 -9.68 26.10 -5.02
C VAL A 212 -9.21 24.66 -4.79
N VAL A 213 -8.58 24.42 -3.65
CA VAL A 213 -8.17 23.07 -3.22
C VAL A 213 -9.39 22.34 -2.65
N PRO A 214 -9.70 21.12 -3.11
CA PRO A 214 -10.81 20.34 -2.55
C PRO A 214 -10.65 20.08 -1.05
N GLU A 215 -11.74 20.20 -0.29
CA GLU A 215 -11.73 20.11 1.19
C GLU A 215 -11.21 18.78 1.75
N PHE A 216 -11.29 17.69 0.98
CA PHE A 216 -10.80 16.39 1.40
C PHE A 216 -9.27 16.22 1.23
N VAL A 217 -8.58 17.13 0.52
CA VAL A 217 -7.13 17.03 0.27
C VAL A 217 -6.30 17.03 1.56
N PRO A 218 -6.50 17.92 2.55
CA PRO A 218 -5.75 17.89 3.80
C PRO A 218 -5.99 16.63 4.65
N MET A 219 -7.15 15.98 4.48
CA MET A 219 -7.43 14.68 5.09
C MET A 219 -6.62 13.58 4.39
N ALA A 220 -6.61 13.58 3.06
CA ALA A 220 -5.87 12.60 2.26
C ALA A 220 -4.37 12.63 2.55
N VAL A 221 -3.75 13.82 2.67
CA VAL A 221 -2.32 13.96 3.07
C VAL A 221 -2.05 13.22 4.38
N ARG A 222 -2.82 13.51 5.43
CA ARG A 222 -2.63 12.91 6.76
C ARG A 222 -2.85 11.40 6.75
N MET A 223 -3.86 10.94 6.02
CA MET A 223 -4.14 9.52 5.84
C MET A 223 -2.96 8.81 5.20
N TYR A 224 -2.48 9.30 4.05
CA TYR A 224 -1.45 8.61 3.28
C TYR A 224 -0.09 8.55 3.97
N ALA A 225 0.29 9.60 4.71
CA ALA A 225 1.49 9.57 5.54
C ALA A 225 1.43 8.46 6.62
N ALA A 226 0.27 8.29 7.27
CA ALA A 226 0.10 7.25 8.29
C ALA A 226 0.06 5.83 7.68
N LYS A 227 -0.57 5.67 6.51
CA LYS A 227 -0.70 4.37 5.84
C LYS A 227 0.60 3.90 5.20
N GLU A 228 1.43 4.81 4.69
CA GLU A 228 2.78 4.49 4.22
C GLU A 228 3.59 3.78 5.31
N ALA A 229 3.72 4.40 6.48
CA ALA A 229 4.48 3.84 7.60
C ALA A 229 3.91 2.49 8.09
N PHE A 230 2.58 2.36 8.12
CA PHE A 230 1.91 1.11 8.47
C PHE A 230 2.25 -0.01 7.49
N HIS A 231 2.14 0.23 6.18
CA HIS A 231 2.41 -0.79 5.17
C HIS A 231 3.91 -1.11 5.06
N GLU A 232 4.80 -0.13 5.24
CA GLU A 232 6.26 -0.37 5.24
C GLU A 232 6.66 -1.31 6.38
N ALA A 233 6.13 -1.09 7.61
CA ALA A 233 6.41 -1.95 8.75
C ALA A 233 6.01 -3.42 8.50
N HIS A 234 4.89 -3.65 7.82
CA HIS A 234 4.38 -4.99 7.52
C HIS A 234 5.02 -5.63 6.29
N SER A 235 5.61 -4.82 5.40
CA SER A 235 6.29 -5.29 4.18
C SER A 235 7.55 -6.12 4.44
N ALA A 236 8.11 -6.09 5.64
CA ALA A 236 9.28 -6.90 6.02
C ALA A 236 8.97 -8.01 7.03
N ALA A 237 7.81 -7.94 7.70
CA ALA A 237 7.53 -8.73 8.89
C ALA A 237 6.52 -9.87 8.68
N LEU A 238 5.69 -9.80 7.65
CA LEU A 238 4.55 -10.70 7.50
C LEU A 238 4.86 -11.91 6.60
N PRO A 239 4.97 -13.15 7.13
CA PRO A 239 5.20 -14.31 6.28
C PRO A 239 4.01 -14.58 5.33
N THR A 240 4.28 -15.33 4.25
CA THR A 240 3.24 -15.89 3.38
C THR A 240 2.49 -17.01 4.11
N ASP A 241 1.16 -17.03 4.00
CA ASP A 241 0.31 -18.10 4.52
C ASP A 241 -0.03 -19.09 3.41
N PHE A 242 0.61 -20.27 3.43
CA PHE A 242 0.42 -21.27 2.38
C PHE A 242 -0.98 -21.89 2.39
N GLY A 243 -1.66 -21.93 3.55
CA GLY A 243 -3.05 -22.38 3.63
C GLY A 243 -3.97 -21.44 2.86
N VAL A 244 -3.77 -20.13 3.03
CA VAL A 244 -4.51 -19.12 2.28
C VAL A 244 -4.21 -19.16 0.79
N VAL A 245 -2.95 -19.38 0.39
CA VAL A 245 -2.59 -19.56 -1.03
C VAL A 245 -3.41 -20.66 -1.67
N ILE A 246 -3.51 -21.84 -1.03
CA ILE A 246 -4.30 -22.96 -1.55
C ILE A 246 -5.78 -22.59 -1.66
N VAL A 247 -6.36 -22.00 -0.60
CA VAL A 247 -7.76 -21.56 -0.60
C VAL A 247 -8.04 -20.54 -1.71
N MET A 248 -7.15 -19.57 -1.89
CA MET A 248 -7.28 -18.54 -2.92
C MET A 248 -7.14 -19.10 -4.33
N LEU A 249 -6.21 -20.03 -4.56
CA LEU A 249 -6.09 -20.72 -5.84
C LEU A 249 -7.35 -21.50 -6.19
N LEU A 250 -7.92 -22.23 -5.22
CA LEU A 250 -9.18 -22.94 -5.41
C LEU A 250 -10.33 -21.98 -5.71
N LEU A 251 -10.39 -20.83 -5.02
CA LEU A 251 -11.40 -19.80 -5.27
C LEU A 251 -11.26 -19.20 -6.68
N ILE A 252 -10.04 -18.88 -7.10
CA ILE A 252 -9.77 -18.37 -8.45
C ILE A 252 -10.19 -19.41 -9.50
N LEU A 253 -9.80 -20.68 -9.33
CA LEU A 253 -10.18 -21.75 -10.25
C LEU A 253 -11.70 -21.93 -10.30
N PHE A 254 -12.38 -21.96 -9.15
CA PHE A 254 -13.84 -22.09 -9.09
C PHE A 254 -14.57 -20.91 -9.75
N LEU A 255 -14.05 -19.68 -9.62
CA LEU A 255 -14.66 -18.50 -10.22
C LEU A 255 -14.33 -18.32 -11.72
N THR A 256 -13.37 -19.09 -12.25
CA THR A 256 -12.92 -19.00 -13.64
C THR A 256 -13.26 -20.23 -14.49
N ALA A 257 -13.72 -21.31 -13.85
CA ALA A 257 -14.20 -22.54 -14.49
C ALA A 257 -15.71 -22.46 -14.78
#